data_AF-A0A963RW12-F1
#
_entry.id   AF-A0A963RW12-F1
#
_cell.length_a   1.000
_cell.length_b   1.000
_cell.length_c   1.000
_cell.angle_alpha   90.00
_cell.angle_beta   90.00
_cell.angle_gamma   90.00
#
_symmetry.space_group_name_H-M   'P 1'
#
loop_
_entity.id
_entity.type
_entity.pdbx_description
1 polymer ?
#
loop_
_entity_poly.entity_id
_entity_poly.type
_entity_poly.pdbx_seq_one_letter_code
_entity_poly.pdbx_strand_id
1 'polypeptide(L)'
;IHALNMAGDGSLPIPVSLIPMVGALGGMFFAALLGYVTVRKSGTPFAMITLGIGELVFAMSLMFSGFFGGEAGVSSNRVVGEAVMGITFGPPRQLYYLIAIYTFLSVLGMYAFTQTPLGRVLNAVRDNPERVEFVGYSAERVRYFSFIVSGFFSGVAGGLAALLFELVTAEVVGAVRSGSYLLFTFLGGATIFFGPIIGGV
;
A
#
# COMPACT_ATOMS: atom_id res chain seq x y z
N ILE A 1 -2.60 10.84 -5.44
CA ILE A 1 -2.86 11.75 -6.57
C ILE A 1 -3.50 13.07 -6.13
N HIS A 2 -4.62 13.06 -5.39
CA HIS A 2 -5.22 14.31 -4.88
C HIS A 2 -4.30 15.14 -4.01
N ALA A 3 -3.52 14.51 -3.12
CA ALA A 3 -2.52 15.23 -2.33
C ALA A 3 -1.46 15.93 -3.19
N LEU A 4 -1.12 15.35 -4.35
CA LEU A 4 -0.17 15.94 -5.29
C LEU A 4 -0.81 17.13 -6.03
N ASN A 5 -2.08 17.02 -6.42
CA ASN A 5 -2.84 18.15 -7.00
C ASN A 5 -2.99 19.30 -5.98
N MET A 6 -3.37 18.99 -4.74
CA MET A 6 -3.50 19.98 -3.66
C MET A 6 -2.17 20.67 -3.32
N ALA A 7 -1.07 19.93 -3.36
CA ALA A 7 0.27 20.50 -3.24
C ALA A 7 0.60 21.43 -4.41
N GLY A 8 0.14 21.06 -5.60
CA GLY A 8 0.31 21.87 -6.80
C GLY A 8 -0.49 23.17 -6.83
N ASP A 9 -1.71 23.13 -6.30
CA ASP A 9 -2.60 24.28 -6.16
C ASP A 9 -2.18 25.23 -5.02
N GLY A 10 -1.10 24.91 -4.28
CA GLY A 10 -0.61 25.69 -3.14
C GLY A 10 -1.45 25.58 -1.87
N SER A 11 -2.47 24.71 -1.85
CA SER A 11 -3.38 24.52 -0.71
C SER A 11 -2.74 23.73 0.44
N LEU A 12 -1.82 22.82 0.12
CA LEU A 12 -1.03 22.06 1.09
C LEU A 12 0.46 22.29 0.83
N PRO A 13 1.20 22.94 1.74
CA PRO A 13 2.64 23.15 1.59
C PRO A 13 3.41 21.87 1.94
N ILE A 14 3.13 20.78 1.22
CA ILE A 14 3.83 19.50 1.36
C ILE A 14 4.83 19.32 0.21
N PRO A 15 6.12 19.08 0.51
CA PRO A 15 7.08 18.65 -0.50
C PRO A 15 6.59 17.42 -1.28
N VAL A 16 6.84 17.41 -2.59
CA VAL A 16 6.55 16.25 -3.46
C VAL A 16 7.21 14.96 -2.94
N SER A 17 8.36 15.09 -2.29
CA SER A 17 9.08 13.98 -1.65
C SER A 17 8.32 13.29 -0.51
N LEU A 18 7.32 13.94 0.10
CA LEU A 18 6.50 13.40 1.19
C LEU A 18 5.16 12.81 0.73
N ILE A 19 4.83 12.90 -0.56
CA ILE A 19 3.62 12.29 -1.12
C ILE A 19 3.52 10.79 -0.82
N PRO A 20 4.60 9.98 -0.85
CA PRO A 20 4.54 8.59 -0.43
C PRO A 20 4.12 8.40 1.03
N MET A 21 4.47 9.32 1.93
CA MET A 21 4.01 9.26 3.33
C MET A 21 2.52 9.58 3.48
N VAL A 22 1.97 10.49 2.67
CA VAL A 22 0.52 10.72 2.63
C VAL A 22 -0.20 9.46 2.16
N GLY A 23 0.34 8.79 1.12
CA GLY A 23 -0.13 7.48 0.68
C GLY A 23 -0.06 6.44 1.80
N ALA A 24 1.04 6.40 2.55
CA ALA A 24 1.24 5.47 3.65
C ALA A 24 0.23 5.65 4.78
N LEU A 25 -0.01 6.90 5.21
CA LEU A 25 -0.99 7.21 6.24
C LEU A 25 -2.42 6.95 5.77
N GLY A 26 -2.73 7.28 4.51
CA GLY A 26 -4.03 6.97 3.90
C GLY A 26 -4.28 5.46 3.83
N GLY A 27 -3.30 4.68 3.36
CA GLY A 27 -3.36 3.23 3.31
C GLY A 27 -3.50 2.61 4.70
N MET A 28 -2.74 3.11 5.68
CA MET A 28 -2.86 2.70 7.09
C MET A 28 -4.26 2.97 7.64
N PHE A 29 -4.82 4.15 7.37
CA PHE A 29 -6.16 4.54 7.82
C PHE A 29 -7.25 3.64 7.25
N PHE A 30 -7.26 3.42 5.93
CA PHE A 30 -8.23 2.53 5.30
C PHE A 30 -8.03 1.07 5.73
N ALA A 31 -6.79 0.64 5.94
CA ALA A 31 -6.51 -0.68 6.47
C ALA A 31 -7.01 -0.85 7.91
N ALA A 32 -6.90 0.16 8.77
CA ALA A 32 -7.49 0.13 10.10
C ALA A 32 -9.03 0.04 10.02
N LEU A 33 -9.65 0.87 9.18
CA LEU A 33 -11.10 0.91 9.04
C LEU A 33 -11.67 -0.42 8.51
N LEU A 34 -11.12 -0.92 7.39
CA LEU A 34 -11.59 -2.15 6.75
C LEU A 34 -11.15 -3.39 7.53
N GLY A 35 -9.92 -3.38 8.03
CA GLY A 35 -9.33 -4.49 8.79
C GLY A 35 -10.17 -4.87 10.00
N TYR A 36 -10.79 -3.91 10.68
CA TYR A 36 -11.63 -4.17 11.86
C TYR A 36 -12.80 -5.12 11.57
N VAL A 37 -13.31 -5.11 10.34
CA VAL A 37 -14.37 -6.02 9.89
C VAL A 37 -13.77 -7.28 9.27
N THR A 38 -12.76 -7.11 8.41
CA THR A 38 -12.24 -8.20 7.58
C THR A 38 -11.53 -9.29 8.39
N VAL A 39 -10.69 -8.94 9.39
CA VAL A 39 -9.86 -9.94 10.10
C VAL A 39 -10.58 -10.81 11.13
N ARG A 40 -11.88 -10.57 11.35
CA ARG A 40 -12.75 -11.38 12.22
C ARG A 40 -12.86 -12.84 11.75
N LYS A 41 -12.67 -13.07 10.45
CA LYS A 41 -12.58 -14.40 9.86
C LYS A 41 -11.18 -14.62 9.30
N SER A 42 -10.79 -15.88 9.13
CA SER A 42 -9.49 -16.27 8.58
C SER A 42 -9.64 -17.24 7.41
N GLY A 43 -8.62 -17.30 6.56
CA GLY A 43 -8.60 -18.20 5.40
C GLY A 43 -9.52 -17.72 4.29
N THR A 44 -10.29 -18.63 3.69
CA THR A 44 -11.12 -18.34 2.52
C THR A 44 -12.15 -17.22 2.75
N PRO A 45 -12.89 -17.17 3.87
CA PRO A 45 -13.80 -16.05 4.12
C PRO A 45 -13.10 -14.68 4.15
N PHE A 46 -11.89 -14.60 4.73
CA PHE A 46 -11.11 -13.37 4.74
C PHE A 46 -10.78 -12.93 3.31
N ALA A 47 -10.29 -13.86 2.48
CA ALA A 47 -9.97 -13.59 1.08
C ALA A 47 -11.19 -13.12 0.27
N MET A 48 -12.35 -13.76 0.45
CA MET A 48 -13.59 -13.37 -0.21
C MET A 48 -14.07 -11.97 0.19
N ILE A 49 -13.96 -11.62 1.48
CA ILE A 49 -14.31 -10.28 1.96
C ILE A 49 -13.36 -9.23 1.34
N THR A 50 -12.04 -9.49 1.32
CA THR A 50 -11.08 -8.55 0.72
C THR A 50 -11.30 -8.36 -0.78
N LEU A 51 -11.63 -9.43 -1.50
CA LEU A 51 -11.94 -9.35 -2.94
C LEU A 51 -13.21 -8.54 -3.17
N GLY A 52 -14.26 -8.79 -2.40
CA GLY A 52 -15.50 -8.02 -2.48
C GLY A 52 -15.30 -6.53 -2.19
N ILE A 53 -14.45 -6.19 -1.23
CA ILE A 53 -14.07 -4.79 -0.95
C ILE A 53 -13.31 -4.19 -2.15
N GLY A 54 -12.38 -4.94 -2.75
CA GLY A 54 -11.65 -4.49 -3.95
C GLY A 54 -12.58 -4.18 -5.12
N GLU A 55 -13.51 -5.08 -5.43
CA GLU A 55 -14.52 -4.89 -6.48
C GLU A 55 -15.46 -3.72 -6.18
N LEU A 56 -15.84 -3.54 -4.91
CA LEU A 56 -16.62 -2.38 -4.48
C LEU A 56 -15.87 -1.07 -4.74
N VAL A 57 -14.57 -1.01 -4.41
CA VAL A 57 -13.73 0.18 -4.68
C VAL A 57 -13.57 0.41 -6.18
N PHE A 58 -13.41 -0.65 -6.98
CA PHE A 58 -13.36 -0.56 -8.43
C PHE A 58 -14.66 0.03 -9.01
N ALA A 59 -15.82 -0.50 -8.63
CA ALA A 59 -17.11 0.02 -9.04
C ALA A 59 -17.31 1.49 -8.60
N MET A 60 -16.93 1.81 -7.36
CA MET A 60 -16.97 3.19 -6.85
C MET A 60 -16.09 4.13 -7.67
N SER A 61 -14.94 3.67 -8.16
CA SER A 61 -14.05 4.51 -8.96
C SER A 61 -14.66 4.94 -10.30
N LEU A 62 -15.53 4.11 -10.87
CA LEU A 62 -16.26 4.42 -12.09
C LEU A 62 -17.53 5.25 -11.82
N MET A 63 -18.25 4.97 -10.73
CA MET A 63 -19.51 5.68 -10.40
C MET A 63 -19.27 7.09 -9.85
N PHE A 64 -18.27 7.28 -8.98
CA PHE A 64 -17.98 8.56 -8.33
C PHE A 64 -16.90 9.35 -9.07
N SER A 65 -17.23 9.75 -10.30
CA SER A 65 -16.30 10.47 -11.19
C SER A 65 -15.77 11.80 -10.62
N GLY A 66 -16.52 12.46 -9.74
CA GLY A 66 -16.07 13.72 -9.12
C GLY A 66 -14.80 13.57 -8.27
N PHE A 67 -14.63 12.43 -7.59
CA PHE A 67 -13.42 12.15 -6.82
C PHE A 67 -12.43 11.31 -7.63
N PHE A 68 -12.88 10.22 -8.26
CA PHE A 68 -11.98 9.27 -8.92
C PHE A 68 -11.64 9.60 -10.38
N GLY A 69 -12.30 10.59 -10.99
CA GLY A 69 -12.14 10.93 -12.40
C GLY A 69 -12.82 9.96 -13.38
N GLY A 70 -13.49 8.91 -12.88
CA GLY A 70 -14.17 7.91 -13.71
C GLY A 70 -13.20 7.14 -14.61
N GLU A 71 -13.58 6.90 -15.86
CA GLU A 71 -12.73 6.21 -16.85
C GLU A 71 -11.47 7.01 -17.22
N ALA A 72 -11.58 8.34 -17.28
CA ALA A 72 -10.45 9.22 -17.59
C ALA A 72 -9.40 9.24 -16.46
N GLY A 73 -9.83 8.93 -15.23
CA GLY A 73 -8.98 8.99 -14.05
C GLY A 73 -8.60 10.41 -13.66
N VAL A 74 -7.65 10.52 -12.74
CA VAL A 74 -7.12 11.78 -12.23
C VAL A 74 -5.67 11.91 -12.66
N SER A 75 -5.38 12.95 -13.45
CA SER A 75 -4.02 13.34 -13.81
C SER A 75 -3.45 14.32 -12.79
N SER A 76 -2.12 14.40 -12.76
CA SER A 76 -1.35 15.28 -11.90
C SER A 76 -0.04 15.64 -12.57
N ASN A 77 0.72 16.50 -11.92
CA ASN A 77 2.07 16.87 -12.33
C ASN A 77 2.97 16.71 -11.09
N ARG A 78 4.12 16.07 -11.25
CA ARG A 78 5.09 15.86 -10.16
C ARG A 78 6.05 17.04 -10.00
N VAL A 79 6.11 17.94 -10.98
CA VAL A 79 6.94 19.16 -10.99
C VAL A 79 6.12 20.34 -10.51
N VAL A 80 5.57 20.22 -9.29
CA VAL A 80 4.74 21.28 -8.71
C VAL A 80 5.16 21.57 -7.27
N GLY A 81 5.01 22.82 -6.87
CA GLY A 81 5.55 23.36 -5.61
C GLY A 81 6.97 23.92 -5.73
N GLU A 82 7.46 24.51 -4.65
CA GLU A 82 8.83 25.03 -4.60
C GLU A 82 9.86 23.90 -4.58
N ALA A 83 10.95 24.09 -5.31
CA ALA A 83 12.05 23.14 -5.37
C ALA A 83 12.70 23.01 -3.98
N VAL A 84 12.47 21.90 -3.30
CA VAL A 84 13.14 21.63 -2.01
C VAL A 84 14.61 21.33 -2.31
N MET A 85 15.50 22.19 -1.80
CA MET A 85 16.95 22.11 -2.04
C MET A 85 17.33 22.09 -3.54
N GLY A 86 16.52 22.72 -4.41
CA GLY A 86 16.76 22.76 -5.86
C GLY A 86 16.37 21.48 -6.63
N ILE A 87 15.72 20.52 -5.98
CA ILE A 87 15.22 19.29 -6.58
C ILE A 87 13.76 19.49 -7.00
N THR A 88 13.48 19.39 -8.30
CA THR A 88 12.16 19.60 -8.90
C THR A 88 11.45 18.31 -9.29
N PHE A 89 12.14 17.16 -9.21
CA PHE A 89 11.66 15.84 -9.62
C PHE A 89 11.22 15.72 -11.10
N GLY A 90 11.45 16.76 -11.91
CA GLY A 90 11.26 16.71 -13.36
C GLY A 90 12.23 15.73 -14.06
N PRO A 91 13.54 15.75 -13.75
CA PRO A 91 14.47 14.77 -14.29
C PRO A 91 14.17 13.35 -13.79
N PRO A 92 14.02 12.34 -14.66
CA PRO A 92 13.70 10.97 -14.26
C PRO A 92 14.69 10.37 -13.26
N ARG A 93 15.97 10.79 -13.31
CA ARG A 93 17.01 10.37 -12.36
C ARG A 93 16.69 10.77 -10.92
N GLN A 94 16.15 11.98 -10.70
CA GLN A 94 15.82 12.45 -9.35
C GLN A 94 14.70 11.60 -8.74
N LEU A 95 13.69 11.27 -9.55
CA LEU A 95 12.61 10.39 -9.11
C LEU A 95 13.09 8.95 -8.89
N TYR A 96 13.98 8.45 -9.74
CA TYR A 96 14.58 7.12 -9.53
C TYR A 96 15.24 7.00 -8.17
N TYR A 97 16.07 7.98 -7.77
CA TYR A 97 16.70 7.98 -6.44
C TYR A 97 15.67 8.08 -5.30
N LEU A 98 14.61 8.87 -5.46
CA LEU A 98 13.52 8.93 -4.47
C LEU A 98 12.86 7.56 -4.29
N ILE A 99 12.46 6.92 -5.40
CA ILE A 99 11.86 5.58 -5.40
C ILE A 99 12.84 4.58 -4.77
N ALA A 100 14.11 4.60 -5.15
CA ALA A 100 15.11 3.69 -4.62
C ALA A 100 15.29 3.84 -3.11
N ILE A 101 15.34 5.08 -2.58
CA ILE A 101 15.45 5.35 -1.15
C ILE A 101 14.21 4.83 -0.41
N TYR A 102 13.00 5.16 -0.87
CA TYR A 102 11.77 4.69 -0.21
C TYR A 102 11.61 3.18 -0.28
N THR A 103 11.95 2.55 -1.40
CA THR A 103 11.94 1.10 -1.54
C THR A 103 12.94 0.47 -0.57
N PHE A 104 14.18 0.97 -0.52
CA PHE A 104 15.19 0.47 0.41
C PHE A 104 14.76 0.61 1.88
N LEU A 105 14.23 1.78 2.26
CA LEU A 105 13.71 2.03 3.61
C LEU A 105 12.50 1.14 3.93
N SER A 106 11.63 0.89 2.96
CA SER A 106 10.46 0.01 3.14
C SER A 106 10.88 -1.43 3.33
N VAL A 107 11.82 -1.93 2.52
CA VAL A 107 12.38 -3.28 2.67
C VAL A 107 13.07 -3.43 4.02
N LEU A 108 13.90 -2.46 4.42
CA LEU A 108 14.57 -2.46 5.73
C LEU A 108 13.54 -2.42 6.88
N GLY A 109 12.52 -1.58 6.77
CA GLY A 109 11.46 -1.46 7.76
C GLY A 109 10.63 -2.74 7.90
N MET A 110 10.25 -3.37 6.79
CA MET A 110 9.58 -4.67 6.78
C MET A 110 10.47 -5.76 7.38
N TYR A 111 11.77 -5.77 7.04
CA TYR A 111 12.72 -6.74 7.60
C TYR A 111 12.85 -6.57 9.11
N ALA A 112 13.06 -5.35 9.59
CA ALA A 112 13.11 -5.05 11.03
C ALA A 112 11.82 -5.46 11.74
N PHE A 113 10.65 -5.21 11.12
CA PHE A 113 9.35 -5.64 11.65
C PHE A 113 9.26 -7.15 11.84
N THR A 114 9.79 -7.95 10.92
CA THR A 114 9.80 -9.43 11.07
C THR A 114 10.64 -9.91 12.26
N GLN A 115 11.66 -9.14 12.68
CA GLN A 115 12.49 -9.50 13.83
C GLN A 115 11.86 -9.13 15.18
N THR A 116 10.81 -8.30 15.19
CA THR A 116 10.09 -7.91 16.41
C THR A 116 9.28 -9.08 17.02
N PRO A 117 8.90 -9.00 18.31
CA PRO A 117 8.00 -9.99 18.92
C PRO A 117 6.69 -10.16 18.15
N LEU A 118 6.13 -9.08 17.61
CA LEU A 118 4.91 -9.11 16.79
C LEU A 118 5.14 -9.92 15.51
N GLY A 119 6.28 -9.73 14.84
CA GLY A 119 6.69 -10.54 13.68
C GLY A 119 6.75 -12.04 13.98
N ARG A 120 7.26 -12.42 15.15
CA ARG A 120 7.32 -13.83 15.57
C ARG A 120 5.93 -14.40 15.87
N VAL A 121 5.07 -13.62 16.52
CA VAL A 121 3.68 -14.03 16.80
C VAL A 121 2.87 -14.15 15.50
N LEU A 122 3.16 -13.34 14.48
CA LEU A 122 2.55 -13.48 13.15
C LEU A 122 2.83 -14.84 12.52
N ASN A 123 4.08 -15.30 12.59
CA ASN A 123 4.44 -16.64 12.11
C ASN A 123 3.70 -17.72 12.91
N ALA A 124 3.58 -17.57 14.23
CA ALA A 124 2.82 -18.51 15.06
C ALA A 124 1.32 -18.53 14.68
N VAL A 125 0.71 -17.37 14.42
CA VAL A 125 -0.70 -17.25 13.96
C VAL A 125 -0.89 -17.86 12.59
N ARG A 126 0.13 -17.79 11.72
CA ARG A 126 0.12 -18.44 10.39
C ARG A 126 0.10 -19.96 10.51
N ASP A 127 0.92 -20.52 11.39
CA ASP A 127 1.11 -21.97 11.50
C ASP A 127 -0.05 -22.64 12.25
N ASN A 128 -0.50 -22.05 13.36
CA ASN A 128 -1.67 -22.55 14.08
C ASN A 128 -2.34 -21.45 14.94
N PRO A 129 -3.41 -20.80 14.45
CA PRO A 129 -4.07 -19.71 15.17
C PRO A 129 -4.71 -20.16 16.49
N GLU A 130 -5.22 -21.40 16.55
CA GLU A 130 -5.86 -21.96 17.74
C GLU A 130 -4.85 -22.13 18.89
N ARG A 131 -3.63 -22.61 18.58
CA ARG A 131 -2.53 -22.72 19.54
C ARG A 131 -2.10 -21.37 20.11
N VAL A 132 -2.13 -20.31 19.30
CA VAL A 132 -1.76 -18.97 19.76
C VAL A 132 -2.75 -18.43 20.79
N GLU A 133 -4.04 -18.75 20.62
CA GLU A 133 -5.09 -18.36 21.57
C GLU A 133 -4.94 -19.08 22.92
N PHE A 134 -4.50 -20.34 22.94
CA PHE A 134 -4.18 -21.05 24.19
C PHE A 134 -2.99 -20.44 24.96
N VAL A 135 -2.06 -19.76 24.28
CA VAL A 135 -0.94 -19.05 24.90
C VAL A 135 -1.38 -17.67 25.46
N GLY A 136 -2.60 -17.23 25.17
CA GLY A 136 -3.18 -15.96 25.65
C GLY A 136 -3.08 -14.80 24.66
N TYR A 137 -2.63 -15.05 23.42
CA TYR A 137 -2.64 -14.03 22.36
C TYR A 137 -3.87 -14.20 21.47
N SER A 138 -4.63 -13.13 21.23
CA SER A 138 -5.74 -13.16 20.29
C SER A 138 -5.25 -13.14 18.84
N ALA A 139 -5.52 -14.20 18.07
CA ALA A 139 -5.14 -14.28 16.65
C ALA A 139 -5.76 -13.13 15.82
N GLU A 140 -6.98 -12.71 16.16
CA GLU A 140 -7.66 -11.59 15.51
C GLU A 140 -6.89 -10.27 15.61
N ARG A 141 -6.45 -9.87 16.82
CA ARG A 141 -5.70 -8.61 16.99
C ARG A 141 -4.37 -8.64 16.26
N VAL A 142 -3.69 -9.78 16.27
CA VAL A 142 -2.42 -9.96 15.55
C VAL A 142 -2.63 -9.79 14.04
N ARG A 143 -3.68 -10.41 13.47
CA ARG A 143 -4.06 -10.19 12.07
C ARG A 143 -4.41 -8.73 11.78
N TYR A 144 -5.15 -8.07 12.68
CA TYR A 144 -5.54 -6.68 12.54
C TYR A 144 -4.32 -5.75 12.44
N PHE A 145 -3.35 -5.89 13.34
CA PHE A 145 -2.11 -5.11 13.28
C PHE A 145 -1.31 -5.39 12.01
N SER A 146 -1.22 -6.66 11.59
CA SER A 146 -0.57 -7.01 10.32
C SER A 146 -1.22 -6.34 9.12
N PHE A 147 -2.55 -6.28 9.11
CA PHE A 147 -3.32 -5.66 8.03
C PHE A 147 -3.07 -4.15 7.96
N ILE A 148 -3.03 -3.46 9.12
CA ILE A 148 -2.69 -2.04 9.21
C ILE A 148 -1.28 -1.75 8.70
N VAL A 149 -0.30 -2.54 9.14
CA VAL A 149 1.11 -2.38 8.72
C VAL A 149 1.26 -2.65 7.22
N SER A 150 0.56 -3.65 6.69
CA SER A 150 0.53 -3.92 5.25
C SER A 150 -0.06 -2.73 4.48
N GLY A 151 -1.16 -2.15 4.96
CA GLY A 151 -1.77 -0.95 4.39
C GLY A 151 -0.83 0.26 4.34
N PHE A 152 0.02 0.43 5.35
CA PHE A 152 1.05 1.46 5.35
C PHE A 152 2.04 1.30 4.19
N PHE A 153 2.63 0.10 4.04
CA PHE A 153 3.62 -0.15 2.99
C PHE A 153 2.99 -0.16 1.58
N SER A 154 1.79 -0.72 1.42
CA SER A 154 1.04 -0.62 0.17
C SER A 154 0.68 0.83 -0.18
N GLY A 155 0.40 1.66 0.82
CA GLY A 155 0.18 3.09 0.67
C GLY A 155 1.42 3.85 0.20
N VAL A 156 2.60 3.53 0.73
CA VAL A 156 3.89 4.06 0.23
C VAL A 156 4.04 3.73 -1.25
N ALA A 157 3.83 2.47 -1.63
CA ALA A 157 3.93 2.01 -3.02
C ALA A 157 2.94 2.74 -3.94
N GLY A 158 1.70 2.93 -3.50
CA GLY A 158 0.69 3.70 -4.24
C GLY A 158 1.05 5.19 -4.41
N GLY A 159 1.65 5.80 -3.39
CA GLY A 159 2.15 7.17 -3.48
C GLY A 159 3.32 7.31 -4.45
N LEU A 160 4.26 6.37 -4.45
CA LEU A 160 5.35 6.30 -5.43
C LEU A 160 4.82 6.07 -6.85
N ALA A 161 3.83 5.19 -7.03
CA ALA A 161 3.21 4.95 -8.32
C ALA A 161 2.50 6.21 -8.86
N ALA A 162 1.82 6.98 -7.99
CA ALA A 162 1.20 8.24 -8.37
C ALA A 162 2.25 9.27 -8.83
N LEU A 163 3.43 9.32 -8.19
CA LEU A 163 4.54 10.16 -8.62
C LEU A 163 5.17 9.67 -9.93
N LEU A 164 5.24 8.35 -10.15
CA LEU A 164 5.86 7.76 -11.33
C LEU A 164 5.03 7.93 -12.59
N PHE A 165 3.73 7.66 -12.50
CA PHE A 165 2.83 7.64 -13.66
C PHE A 165 2.05 8.94 -13.86
N GLU A 166 1.92 9.79 -12.83
CA GLU A 166 1.16 11.06 -12.88
C GLU A 166 -0.31 10.93 -13.31
N LEU A 167 -0.82 9.71 -13.46
CA LEU A 167 -2.17 9.40 -13.87
C LEU A 167 -2.64 8.19 -13.08
N VAL A 168 -3.83 8.31 -12.49
CA VAL A 168 -4.49 7.21 -11.78
C VAL A 168 -5.86 6.99 -12.39
N THR A 169 -6.04 5.86 -13.07
CA THR A 169 -7.32 5.41 -13.64
C THR A 169 -7.94 4.29 -12.79
N ALA A 170 -9.19 3.91 -13.09
CA ALA A 170 -9.89 2.82 -12.41
C ALA A 170 -9.14 1.49 -12.43
N GLU A 171 -8.33 1.22 -13.47
CA GLU A 171 -7.53 -0.01 -13.57
C GLU A 171 -6.51 -0.18 -12.44
N VAL A 172 -6.10 0.92 -11.79
CA VAL A 172 -5.14 0.90 -10.67
C VAL A 172 -5.71 0.15 -9.47
N VAL A 173 -7.03 0.19 -9.28
CA VAL A 173 -7.73 -0.52 -8.19
C VAL A 173 -8.40 -1.82 -8.65
N GLY A 174 -8.16 -2.24 -9.89
CA GLY A 174 -8.77 -3.44 -10.46
C GLY A 174 -8.25 -4.75 -9.84
N ALA A 175 -9.11 -5.78 -9.82
CA ALA A 175 -8.74 -7.10 -9.30
C ALA A 175 -7.62 -7.78 -10.09
N VAL A 176 -7.53 -7.55 -11.41
CA VAL A 176 -6.45 -8.10 -12.24
C VAL A 176 -5.08 -7.61 -11.76
N ARG A 177 -4.96 -6.30 -11.47
CA ARG A 177 -3.72 -5.71 -10.94
C ARG A 177 -3.43 -6.19 -9.51
N SER A 178 -4.45 -6.35 -8.68
CA SER A 178 -4.27 -6.95 -7.35
C SER A 178 -3.79 -8.40 -7.44
N GLY A 179 -4.33 -9.16 -8.40
CA GLY A 179 -3.96 -10.54 -8.69
C GLY A 179 -2.52 -10.68 -9.18
N SER A 180 -2.02 -9.76 -10.00
CA SER A 180 -0.62 -9.82 -10.45
C SER A 180 0.37 -9.67 -9.29
N TYR A 181 0.10 -8.79 -8.32
CA TYR A 181 0.96 -8.68 -7.13
C TYR A 181 0.94 -9.95 -6.27
N LEU A 182 -0.21 -10.62 -6.14
CA LEU A 182 -0.28 -11.93 -5.48
C LEU A 182 0.53 -12.98 -6.26
N LEU A 183 0.45 -12.99 -7.59
CA LEU A 183 1.23 -13.89 -8.43
C LEU A 183 2.74 -13.67 -8.26
N PHE A 184 3.21 -12.42 -8.20
CA PHE A 184 4.62 -12.11 -7.94
C PHE A 184 5.10 -12.65 -6.58
N THR A 185 4.27 -12.52 -5.54
CA THR A 185 4.60 -13.08 -4.22
C THR A 185 4.66 -14.60 -4.23
N PHE A 186 3.79 -15.26 -5.00
CA PHE A 186 3.74 -16.71 -5.10
C PHE A 186 4.91 -17.26 -5.91
N LEU A 187 5.18 -16.67 -7.09
CA LEU A 187 6.26 -17.09 -7.99
C LEU A 187 7.65 -16.89 -7.37
N GLY A 188 7.84 -15.77 -6.67
CA GLY A 188 9.09 -15.47 -5.99
C GLY A 188 9.30 -16.24 -4.67
N GLY A 189 8.24 -16.85 -4.13
CA GLY A 189 8.26 -17.66 -2.92
C GLY A 189 7.78 -16.91 -1.66
N ALA A 190 6.55 -17.20 -1.24
CA ALA A 190 5.89 -16.53 -0.09
C ALA A 190 6.54 -16.80 1.28
N THR A 191 7.45 -17.78 1.38
CA THR A 191 8.17 -18.12 2.63
C THR A 191 9.53 -17.44 2.73
N ILE A 192 10.06 -16.90 1.64
CA ILE A 192 11.35 -16.21 1.59
C ILE A 192 11.09 -14.71 1.63
N PHE A 193 11.74 -13.99 2.56
CA PHE A 193 11.52 -12.54 2.72
C PHE A 193 11.74 -11.74 1.42
N PHE A 194 12.81 -12.05 0.69
CA PHE A 194 13.12 -11.42 -0.60
C PHE A 194 12.34 -12.01 -1.79
N GLY A 195 11.56 -13.07 -1.57
CA GLY A 195 10.84 -13.78 -2.63
C GLY A 195 9.94 -12.86 -3.46
N PRO A 196 9.01 -12.12 -2.85
CA PRO A 196 8.14 -11.19 -3.58
C PRO A 196 8.87 -10.12 -4.41
N ILE A 197 10.09 -9.73 -3.99
CA ILE A 197 10.90 -8.76 -4.74
C ILE A 197 11.42 -9.41 -6.02
N ILE A 198 11.93 -10.64 -5.93
CA ILE A 198 12.42 -11.39 -7.09
C ILE A 198 11.26 -11.73 -8.04
N GLY A 199 10.10 -12.13 -7.52
CA GLY A 199 8.96 -12.51 -8.37
C GLY A 199 8.28 -11.34 -9.10
N GLY A 200 8.57 -10.10 -8.71
CA GLY A 200 8.07 -8.89 -9.37
C GLY A 200 9.04 -8.24 -10.35
N VAL A 201 10.25 -8.77 -10.47
CA VAL A 201 11.30 -8.35 -11.43
C VAL A 201 11.27 -9.28 -12.62
#